data_AF-A0A502F751-F1
#
_entry.id   AF-A0A502F751-F1
#
_cell.length_a   1.000
_cell.length_b   1.000
_cell.length_c   1.000
_cell.angle_alpha   90.00
_cell.angle_beta   90.00
_cell.angle_gamma   90.00
#
_symmetry.space_group_name_H-M   'P 1'
#
loop_
_entity.id
_entity.type
_entity.pdbx_description
1 polymer ?
#
loop_
_entity_poly.entity_id
_entity_poly.type
_entity_poly.pdbx_seq_one_letter_code
_entity_poly.pdbx_strand_id
1 'polypeptide(L)'
;MTFMHRILIVLACATAAACATGQTKDAGIETGFVATVDGAAYLYTTDSHLSATIPIQLQYPGAKGSVQCCLRLQGDALEAPNGSTGPVSDALFGNPVFRYRLKQMPAALKGDPFIGAVVIGAPTATADATSAGTILRIGTAPSGNTSRVETCLGSEGSNLFLIADGKLRTQLYYAFGYDVTATCDPKLFDLPTAQ
;
A
#
# COMPACT_ATOMS: atom_id res chain seq x y z
N MET A 1 -41.70 64.75 21.16
CA MET A 1 -40.23 64.58 21.27
C MET A 1 -39.95 63.09 21.30
N THR A 2 -39.44 62.58 20.19
CA THR A 2 -39.33 61.14 19.84
C THR A 2 -38.01 60.58 20.36
N PHE A 3 -38.07 59.59 21.26
CA PHE A 3 -36.88 58.89 21.76
C PHE A 3 -36.47 57.76 20.80
N MET A 4 -35.33 57.96 20.13
CA MET A 4 -34.68 56.99 19.25
C MET A 4 -34.23 55.76 20.03
N HIS A 5 -34.79 54.59 19.68
CA HIS A 5 -34.29 53.28 20.10
C HIS A 5 -32.99 52.97 19.36
N ARG A 6 -31.87 52.87 20.07
CA ARG A 6 -30.62 52.31 19.55
C ARG A 6 -30.55 50.84 19.91
N ILE A 7 -30.80 49.98 18.93
CA ILE A 7 -30.62 48.53 19.02
C ILE A 7 -29.13 48.25 18.76
N LEU A 8 -28.42 47.74 19.78
CA LEU A 8 -27.07 47.19 19.64
C LEU A 8 -27.20 45.75 19.12
N ILE A 9 -26.79 45.50 17.87
CA ILE A 9 -26.62 44.14 17.35
C ILE A 9 -25.18 43.71 17.65
N VAL A 10 -25.03 42.80 18.61
CA VAL A 10 -23.76 42.13 18.89
C VAL A 10 -23.63 40.96 17.90
N LEU A 11 -22.77 41.14 16.90
CA LEU A 11 -22.46 40.10 15.92
C LEU A 11 -21.42 39.14 16.53
N ALA A 12 -21.88 37.99 17.04
CA ALA A 12 -20.99 36.92 17.50
C ALA A 12 -20.49 36.10 16.30
N CYS A 13 -19.28 36.39 15.82
CA CYS A 13 -18.58 35.53 14.87
C CYS A 13 -18.11 34.25 15.58
N ALA A 14 -18.92 33.19 15.51
CA ALA A 14 -18.48 31.85 15.84
C ALA A 14 -17.59 31.33 14.69
N THR A 15 -16.29 31.58 14.77
CA THR A 15 -15.30 30.92 13.90
C THR A 15 -15.19 29.45 14.34
N ALA A 16 -15.94 28.58 13.70
CA ALA A 16 -15.72 27.14 13.75
C ALA A 16 -14.41 26.84 13.00
N ALA A 17 -13.28 26.92 13.71
CA ALA A 17 -12.05 26.28 13.25
C ALA A 17 -12.28 24.77 13.30
N ALA A 18 -12.69 24.19 12.18
CA ALA A 18 -12.66 22.75 11.99
C ALA A 18 -11.20 22.31 12.10
N CYS A 19 -10.80 21.84 13.27
CA CYS A 19 -9.55 21.11 13.45
C CYS A 19 -9.64 19.89 12.53
N ALA A 20 -8.98 19.96 11.37
CA ALA A 20 -8.63 18.78 10.60
C ALA A 20 -7.70 17.96 11.50
N THR A 21 -8.27 16.98 12.19
CA THR A 21 -7.50 15.93 12.85
C THR A 21 -6.84 15.13 11.73
N GLY A 22 -5.65 15.55 11.30
CA GLY A 22 -4.76 14.69 10.55
C GLY A 22 -4.55 13.45 11.39
N GLN A 23 -5.15 12.34 10.98
CA GLN A 23 -4.88 11.06 11.62
C GLN A 23 -3.39 10.81 11.44
N THR A 24 -2.66 10.82 12.55
CA THR A 24 -1.27 10.37 12.60
C THR A 24 -1.26 8.93 12.13
N LYS A 25 -0.77 8.71 10.90
CA LYS A 25 -0.50 7.39 10.36
C LYS A 25 0.41 6.70 11.38
N ASP A 26 -0.14 5.70 12.05
CA ASP A 26 0.58 4.89 13.02
C ASP A 26 1.86 4.42 12.32
N ALA A 27 3.03 4.59 12.95
CA ALA A 27 4.34 4.28 12.37
C ALA A 27 4.54 2.76 12.28
N GLY A 28 3.68 2.12 11.50
CA GLY A 28 3.50 0.69 11.38
C GLY A 28 4.02 0.16 10.05
N ILE A 29 3.95 -1.16 9.94
CA ILE A 29 4.30 -1.88 8.72
C ILE A 29 3.30 -1.49 7.62
N GLU A 30 3.84 -1.17 6.45
CA GLU A 30 3.06 -0.83 5.27
C GLU A 30 3.29 -1.83 4.14
N THR A 31 2.48 -1.71 3.09
CA THR A 31 2.59 -2.57 1.93
C THR A 31 2.32 -1.81 0.63
N GLY A 32 2.73 -2.40 -0.48
CA GLY A 32 2.63 -1.81 -1.80
C GLY A 32 2.77 -2.83 -2.91
N PHE A 33 2.62 -2.38 -4.15
CA PHE A 33 3.00 -3.17 -5.32
C PHE A 33 4.41 -2.80 -5.79
N VAL A 34 5.14 -3.78 -6.33
CA VAL A 34 6.27 -3.56 -7.23
C VAL A 34 5.84 -4.00 -8.62
N ALA A 35 6.09 -3.17 -9.63
CA ALA A 35 5.82 -3.52 -11.01
C ALA A 35 6.99 -3.17 -11.93
N THR A 36 7.25 -4.03 -12.91
CA THR A 36 8.23 -3.78 -13.97
C THR A 36 7.50 -3.49 -15.27
N VAL A 37 7.72 -2.29 -15.81
CA VAL A 37 7.07 -1.79 -17.03
C VAL A 37 8.10 -1.00 -17.82
N ASP A 38 8.20 -1.24 -19.12
CA ASP A 38 9.08 -0.52 -20.05
C ASP A 38 10.55 -0.41 -19.59
N GLY A 39 11.08 -1.48 -19.01
CA GLY A 39 12.48 -1.53 -18.53
C GLY A 39 12.75 -0.71 -17.27
N ALA A 40 11.70 -0.21 -16.60
CA ALA A 40 11.78 0.42 -15.29
C ALA A 40 11.05 -0.42 -14.23
N ALA A 41 11.42 -0.23 -12.97
CA ALA A 41 10.73 -0.81 -11.83
C ALA A 41 10.13 0.31 -10.97
N TYR A 42 8.87 0.13 -10.59
CA TYR A 42 8.09 1.09 -9.81
C TYR A 42 7.56 0.44 -8.54
N LEU A 43 7.59 1.18 -7.44
CA LEU A 43 6.93 0.86 -6.18
C LEU A 43 5.70 1.76 -6.04
N TYR A 44 4.57 1.16 -5.67
CA TYR A 44 3.29 1.84 -5.44
C TYR A 44 2.89 1.66 -3.98
N THR A 45 2.71 2.75 -3.24
CA THR A 45 2.29 2.73 -1.82
C THR A 45 1.45 3.96 -1.49
N THR A 46 0.68 3.93 -0.40
CA THR A 46 -0.06 5.11 0.10
C THR A 46 0.81 6.04 0.96
N ASP A 47 2.05 5.68 1.28
CA ASP A 47 3.01 6.61 1.89
C ASP A 47 3.63 7.55 0.85
N SER A 48 3.51 8.86 1.04
CA SER A 48 4.15 9.88 0.21
C SER A 48 5.54 10.28 0.71
N HIS A 49 5.96 9.83 1.89
CA HIS A 49 7.17 10.29 2.57
C HIS A 49 8.01 9.13 3.12
N LEU A 50 8.36 8.17 2.25
CA LEU A 50 9.29 7.11 2.61
C LEU A 50 10.65 7.68 3.05
N SER A 51 11.04 7.39 4.28
CA SER A 51 12.37 7.73 4.81
C SER A 51 13.47 7.03 3.99
N ALA A 52 14.60 7.69 3.78
CA ALA A 52 15.75 7.13 3.07
C ALA A 52 16.25 5.80 3.66
N THR A 53 16.10 5.60 4.97
CA THR A 53 16.58 4.41 5.69
C THR A 53 15.49 3.36 5.92
N ILE A 54 14.26 3.58 5.44
CA ILE A 54 13.16 2.64 5.69
C ILE A 54 13.45 1.30 5.01
N PRO A 55 13.34 0.17 5.71
CA PRO A 55 13.50 -1.14 5.08
C PRO A 55 12.40 -1.42 4.06
N ILE A 56 12.77 -1.94 2.90
CA ILE A 56 11.85 -2.34 1.83
C ILE A 56 12.17 -3.78 1.40
N GLN A 57 11.17 -4.65 1.42
CA GLN A 57 11.28 -6.06 1.01
C GLN A 57 10.36 -6.27 -0.21
N LEU A 58 10.94 -6.63 -1.36
CA LEU A 58 10.21 -6.80 -2.62
C LEU A 58 10.10 -8.27 -3.01
N GLN A 59 8.93 -8.66 -3.51
CA GLN A 59 8.82 -9.85 -4.37
C GLN A 59 9.50 -9.60 -5.71
N TYR A 60 9.93 -10.69 -6.34
CA TYR A 60 10.55 -10.67 -7.67
C TYR A 60 10.19 -11.94 -8.46
N PRO A 61 10.27 -11.91 -9.80
CA PRO A 61 9.95 -13.06 -10.61
C PRO A 61 10.96 -14.19 -10.37
N GLY A 62 10.46 -15.40 -10.20
CA GLY A 62 11.21 -16.64 -10.17
C GLY A 62 11.11 -17.40 -11.49
N ALA A 63 11.71 -18.59 -11.53
CA ALA A 63 11.62 -19.46 -12.70
C ALA A 63 10.17 -19.89 -12.95
N LYS A 64 9.80 -20.03 -14.24
CA LYS A 64 8.50 -20.54 -14.71
C LYS A 64 7.29 -19.78 -14.14
N GLY A 65 7.41 -18.46 -13.95
CA GLY A 65 6.32 -17.62 -13.44
C GLY A 65 6.05 -17.74 -11.94
N SER A 66 6.92 -18.42 -11.18
CA SER A 66 6.84 -18.40 -9.71
C SER A 66 7.18 -17.02 -9.16
N VAL A 67 6.71 -16.72 -7.95
CA VAL A 67 7.08 -15.51 -7.22
C VAL A 67 8.09 -15.86 -6.12
N GLN A 68 9.17 -15.09 -6.03
CA GLN A 68 10.22 -15.28 -5.04
C GLN A 68 10.24 -14.11 -4.06
N CYS A 69 10.81 -14.34 -2.88
CA CYS A 69 11.00 -13.30 -1.87
C CYS A 69 12.31 -13.52 -1.08
N CYS A 70 13.02 -12.49 -0.62
CA CYS A 70 12.77 -11.07 -0.85
C CYS A 70 14.05 -10.36 -1.27
N LEU A 71 13.95 -9.50 -2.29
CA LEU A 71 14.98 -8.50 -2.53
C LEU A 71 14.88 -7.43 -1.45
N ARG A 72 16.02 -7.10 -0.85
CA ARG A 72 16.12 -6.09 0.21
C ARG A 72 16.64 -4.79 -0.35
N LEU A 73 15.90 -3.72 -0.13
CA LEU A 73 16.26 -2.35 -0.45
C LEU A 73 16.03 -1.43 0.76
N GLN A 74 16.42 -0.18 0.62
CA GLN A 74 16.03 0.90 1.52
C GLN A 74 15.35 2.02 0.71
N GLY A 75 14.71 2.96 1.39
CA GLY A 75 14.03 4.09 0.74
C GLY A 75 14.94 4.94 -0.15
N ASP A 76 16.24 5.00 0.14
CA ASP A 76 17.24 5.70 -0.68
C ASP A 76 17.45 5.09 -2.08
N ALA A 77 16.96 3.86 -2.32
CA ALA A 77 16.93 3.25 -3.64
C ALA A 77 15.84 3.83 -4.55
N LEU A 78 14.95 4.67 -4.02
CA LEU A 78 13.82 5.26 -4.74
C LEU A 78 14.07 6.72 -5.13
N GLU A 79 13.60 7.09 -6.31
CA GLU A 79 13.39 8.49 -6.70
C GLU A 79 12.19 9.06 -5.96
N ALA A 80 12.14 10.39 -5.77
CA ALA A 80 10.95 11.04 -5.23
C ALA A 80 9.72 10.72 -6.10
N PRO A 81 8.55 10.50 -5.49
CA PRO A 81 7.38 10.06 -6.24
C PRO A 81 6.93 11.18 -7.17
N ASN A 82 6.61 10.84 -8.42
CA ASN A 82 5.84 11.75 -9.26
C ASN A 82 4.35 11.56 -8.93
N GLY A 83 3.55 12.63 -8.98
CA GLY A 83 2.13 12.63 -8.57
C GLY A 83 1.18 11.76 -9.43
N SER A 84 1.70 10.77 -10.16
CA SER A 84 0.93 9.81 -10.92
C SER A 84 0.43 8.69 -10.00
N THR A 85 -0.88 8.48 -10.00
CA THR A 85 -1.58 7.49 -9.16
C THR A 85 -1.86 6.18 -9.90
N GLY A 86 -1.95 6.18 -11.23
CA GLY A 86 -2.22 4.98 -12.02
C GLY A 86 -1.01 4.03 -12.16
N PRO A 87 -1.23 2.71 -12.25
CA PRO A 87 -2.51 2.01 -12.37
C PRO A 87 -3.05 1.44 -11.03
N VAL A 88 -2.60 1.96 -9.88
CA VAL A 88 -2.92 1.40 -8.56
C VAL A 88 -3.90 2.30 -7.80
N SER A 89 -4.86 1.68 -7.11
CA SER A 89 -5.81 2.37 -6.24
C SER A 89 -5.81 1.77 -4.83
N ASP A 90 -6.05 2.61 -3.82
CA ASP A 90 -6.39 2.14 -2.48
C ASP A 90 -7.88 1.83 -2.46
N ALA A 91 -8.20 0.53 -2.54
CA ALA A 91 -9.57 0.04 -2.58
C ALA A 91 -10.25 0.03 -1.20
N LEU A 92 -9.48 0.14 -0.12
CA LEU A 92 -10.02 0.12 1.24
C LEU A 92 -10.50 1.50 1.69
N PHE A 93 -9.62 2.49 1.56
CA PHE A 93 -9.85 3.82 2.12
C PHE A 93 -9.87 4.93 1.05
N GLY A 94 -9.54 4.63 -0.20
CA GLY A 94 -9.52 5.62 -1.28
C GLY A 94 -8.40 6.65 -1.15
N ASN A 95 -7.34 6.36 -0.39
CA ASN A 95 -6.20 7.28 -0.28
C ASN A 95 -5.43 7.39 -1.62
N PRO A 96 -4.72 8.50 -1.84
CA PRO A 96 -3.78 8.61 -2.94
C PRO A 96 -2.70 7.51 -2.87
N VAL A 97 -2.39 6.92 -4.02
CA VAL A 97 -1.26 5.99 -4.18
C VAL A 97 -0.14 6.70 -4.91
N PHE A 98 1.06 6.62 -4.36
CA PHE A 98 2.27 7.28 -4.87
C PHE A 98 3.14 6.28 -5.62
N ARG A 99 3.62 6.70 -6.79
CA ARG A 99 4.51 5.91 -7.63
C ARG A 99 5.96 6.37 -7.48
N TYR A 100 6.77 5.50 -6.91
CA TYR A 100 8.22 5.66 -6.75
C TYR A 100 8.94 4.87 -7.84
N ARG A 101 9.88 5.51 -8.55
CA ARG A 101 10.77 4.79 -9.46
C ARG A 101 11.99 4.29 -8.71
N LEU A 102 12.41 3.04 -8.96
CA LEU A 102 13.72 2.58 -8.48
C LEU A 102 14.83 3.27 -9.29
N LYS A 103 15.81 3.87 -8.60
CA LYS A 103 16.97 4.54 -9.21
C LYS A 103 17.78 3.60 -10.10
N GLN A 104 17.87 2.34 -9.69
CA GLN A 104 18.55 1.28 -10.43
C GLN A 104 17.69 0.02 -10.41
N MET A 105 17.52 -0.62 -11.56
CA MET A 105 16.77 -1.86 -11.67
C MET A 105 17.62 -3.06 -11.23
N PRO A 106 17.29 -3.75 -10.12
CA PRO A 106 17.99 -4.95 -9.68
C PRO A 106 17.92 -6.05 -10.75
N ALA A 107 18.98 -6.85 -10.88
CA ALA A 107 19.05 -7.92 -11.88
C ALA A 107 17.87 -8.91 -11.79
N ALA A 108 17.42 -9.21 -10.58
CA ALA A 108 16.30 -10.11 -10.31
C ALA A 108 14.93 -9.56 -10.76
N LEU A 109 14.81 -8.25 -11.05
CA LEU A 109 13.60 -7.65 -11.61
C LEU A 109 13.70 -7.47 -13.14
N LYS A 110 14.84 -7.76 -13.76
CA LYS A 110 15.00 -7.66 -15.22
C LYS A 110 14.35 -8.86 -15.91
N GLY A 111 13.84 -8.64 -17.11
CA GLY A 111 13.21 -9.67 -17.94
C GLY A 111 11.77 -9.31 -18.25
N ASP A 112 10.90 -10.30 -18.15
CA ASP A 112 9.47 -10.16 -18.45
C ASP A 112 8.77 -9.17 -17.48
N PRO A 113 7.68 -8.53 -17.92
CA PRO A 113 6.83 -7.73 -17.04
C PRO A 113 6.38 -8.53 -15.81
N PHE A 114 6.46 -7.91 -14.65
CA PHE A 114 6.21 -8.54 -13.37
C PHE A 114 5.42 -7.58 -12.46
N ILE A 115 4.50 -8.13 -11.68
CA ILE A 115 3.79 -7.43 -10.62
C ILE A 115 3.87 -8.30 -9.37
N GLY A 116 4.30 -7.71 -8.25
CA GLY A 116 4.45 -8.41 -6.97
C GLY A 116 4.17 -7.50 -5.79
N ALA A 117 4.22 -8.07 -4.59
CA ALA A 117 4.03 -7.37 -3.34
C ALA A 117 5.32 -6.75 -2.79
N VAL A 118 5.13 -5.72 -1.97
CA VAL A 118 6.18 -5.02 -1.22
C VAL A 118 5.77 -4.94 0.24
N VAL A 119 6.72 -5.15 1.14
CA VAL A 119 6.59 -4.84 2.58
C VAL A 119 7.53 -3.68 2.91
N ILE A 120 7.01 -2.67 3.59
CA ILE A 120 7.71 -1.43 3.93
C ILE A 120 7.74 -1.30 5.46
N GLY A 121 8.89 -0.91 6.01
CA GLY A 121 9.04 -0.67 7.44
C GLY A 121 9.26 -1.93 8.30
N ALA A 122 9.25 -3.12 7.69
CA ALA A 122 9.55 -4.38 8.39
C ALA A 122 10.99 -4.87 8.11
N PRO A 123 11.74 -5.31 9.14
CA PRO A 123 13.10 -5.80 8.96
C PRO A 123 13.16 -7.14 8.22
N THR A 124 12.10 -7.95 8.32
CA THR A 124 12.03 -9.27 7.68
C THR A 124 10.65 -9.53 7.11
N ALA A 125 10.64 -10.10 5.90
CA ALA A 125 9.50 -10.74 5.29
C ALA A 125 9.96 -12.06 4.66
N THR A 126 9.08 -13.06 4.61
CA THR A 126 9.36 -14.36 4.00
C THR A 126 8.14 -14.84 3.21
N ALA A 127 8.36 -15.49 2.08
CA ALA A 127 7.27 -16.13 1.34
C ALA A 127 6.76 -17.36 2.10
N ASP A 128 5.45 -17.52 2.18
CA ASP A 128 4.83 -18.74 2.70
C ASP A 128 5.04 -19.87 1.68
N ALA A 129 5.70 -20.95 2.13
CA ALA A 129 6.08 -22.08 1.28
C ALA A 129 4.89 -22.79 0.61
N THR A 130 3.68 -22.66 1.16
CA THR A 130 2.47 -23.30 0.64
C THR A 130 1.70 -22.43 -0.36
N SER A 131 2.06 -21.14 -0.48
CA SER A 131 1.31 -20.15 -1.25
C SER A 131 1.84 -19.89 -2.66
N ALA A 132 2.85 -20.63 -3.11
CA ALA A 132 3.60 -20.33 -4.34
C ALA A 132 4.15 -18.89 -4.40
N GLY A 133 4.35 -18.26 -3.24
CA GLY A 133 4.84 -16.89 -3.11
C GLY A 133 3.77 -15.80 -3.13
N THR A 134 2.47 -16.14 -3.14
CA THR A 134 1.38 -15.15 -3.08
C THR A 134 1.15 -14.58 -1.67
N ILE A 135 1.64 -15.27 -0.64
CA ILE A 135 1.58 -14.81 0.75
C ILE A 135 2.99 -14.50 1.26
N LEU A 136 3.18 -13.29 1.78
CA LEU A 136 4.35 -12.89 2.55
C LEU A 136 4.00 -12.83 4.04
N ARG A 137 4.76 -13.52 4.88
CA ARG A 137 4.70 -13.37 6.33
C ARG A 137 5.68 -12.31 6.78
N ILE A 138 5.26 -11.43 7.68
CA ILE A 138 6.06 -10.31 8.15
C ILE A 138 6.51 -10.55 9.59
N GLY A 139 7.80 -10.36 9.86
CA GLY A 139 8.40 -10.59 11.18
C GLY A 139 8.61 -12.07 11.53
N THR A 140 8.97 -12.33 12.81
CA THR A 140 9.32 -13.66 13.34
C THR A 140 8.46 -14.11 14.53
N ALA A 141 7.30 -13.49 14.75
CA ALA A 141 6.53 -13.68 15.99
C ALA A 141 6.19 -15.17 16.24
N PRO A 142 6.56 -15.75 17.41
CA PRO A 142 6.32 -17.17 17.73
C PRO A 142 4.86 -17.51 18.05
N SER A 143 3.97 -16.54 18.14
CA SER A 143 2.59 -16.70 18.62
C SER A 143 1.57 -16.10 17.66
N GLY A 144 0.99 -16.94 16.80
CA GLY A 144 -0.42 -16.89 16.37
C GLY A 144 -0.87 -15.80 15.40
N ASN A 145 -0.49 -14.54 15.59
CA ASN A 145 -0.97 -13.41 14.79
C ASN A 145 0.18 -12.71 14.07
N THR A 146 0.64 -13.33 12.99
CA THR A 146 1.67 -12.73 12.13
C THR A 146 1.00 -11.86 11.08
N SER A 147 1.35 -10.57 11.05
CA SER A 147 1.00 -9.72 9.91
C SER A 147 1.44 -10.39 8.62
N ARG A 148 0.59 -10.33 7.60
CA ARG A 148 0.87 -10.89 6.28
C ARG A 148 0.43 -9.96 5.17
N VAL A 149 1.13 -10.05 4.06
CA VAL A 149 0.67 -9.52 2.78
C VAL A 149 0.21 -10.68 1.92
N GLU A 150 -0.96 -10.56 1.31
CA GLU A 150 -1.54 -11.59 0.47
C GLU A 150 -1.96 -10.98 -0.86
N THR A 151 -1.56 -11.60 -1.96
CA THR A 151 -1.93 -11.19 -3.33
C THR A 151 -2.78 -12.24 -4.02
N CYS A 152 -3.73 -11.79 -4.84
CA CYS A 152 -4.57 -12.67 -5.65
C CYS A 152 -5.13 -11.90 -6.85
N LEU A 153 -5.61 -12.63 -7.86
CA LEU A 153 -6.18 -12.03 -9.05
C LEU A 153 -7.67 -11.78 -8.86
N GLY A 154 -8.10 -10.54 -9.10
CA GLY A 154 -9.50 -10.22 -9.39
C GLY A 154 -9.82 -10.55 -10.85
N SER A 155 -10.96 -10.09 -11.37
CA SER A 155 -11.33 -10.31 -12.78
C SER A 155 -10.57 -9.41 -13.77
N GLU A 156 -9.99 -8.29 -13.32
CA GLU A 156 -9.37 -7.29 -14.21
C GLU A 156 -8.01 -6.78 -13.68
N GLY A 157 -7.45 -7.46 -12.68
CA GLY A 157 -6.32 -6.92 -11.93
C GLY A 157 -5.84 -7.80 -10.78
N SER A 158 -4.90 -7.26 -10.01
CA SER A 158 -4.36 -7.89 -8.80
C SER A 158 -4.81 -7.14 -7.56
N ASN A 159 -5.31 -7.88 -6.57
CA ASN A 159 -5.55 -7.37 -5.23
C ASN A 159 -4.36 -7.68 -4.34
N LEU A 160 -4.07 -6.75 -3.42
CA LEU A 160 -3.07 -6.92 -2.38
C LEU A 160 -3.69 -6.51 -1.05
N PHE A 161 -3.59 -7.39 -0.06
CA PHE A 161 -4.15 -7.18 1.27
C PHE A 161 -3.02 -7.18 2.31
N LEU A 162 -2.97 -6.16 3.16
CA LEU A 162 -2.23 -6.22 4.43
C LEU A 162 -3.19 -6.63 5.54
N ILE A 163 -2.93 -7.77 6.14
CA ILE A 163 -3.74 -8.35 7.21
C ILE A 163 -2.89 -8.44 8.47
N ALA A 164 -3.36 -7.83 9.55
CA ALA A 164 -2.71 -7.88 10.87
C ALA A 164 -3.76 -8.21 11.92
N ASP A 165 -3.45 -9.15 12.81
CA ASP A 165 -4.37 -9.59 13.88
C ASP A 165 -5.78 -9.98 13.37
N GLY A 166 -5.83 -10.62 12.19
CA GLY A 166 -7.08 -11.02 11.53
C GLY A 166 -7.91 -9.86 10.97
N LYS A 167 -7.38 -8.64 10.99
CA LYS A 167 -8.04 -7.43 10.47
C LYS A 167 -7.37 -6.93 9.21
N LEU A 168 -8.19 -6.42 8.30
CA LEU A 168 -7.73 -5.77 7.09
C LEU A 168 -7.20 -4.37 7.43
N ARG A 169 -5.93 -4.11 7.15
CA ARG A 169 -5.25 -2.83 7.37
C ARG A 169 -5.10 -2.03 6.08
N THR A 170 -4.96 -2.69 4.95
CA THR A 170 -4.81 -2.06 3.63
C THR A 170 -5.33 -3.00 2.55
N GLN A 171 -6.00 -2.45 1.55
CA GLN A 171 -6.32 -3.16 0.30
C GLN A 171 -5.91 -2.28 -0.88
N LEU A 172 -4.93 -2.73 -1.66
CA LEU A 172 -4.56 -2.08 -2.90
C LEU A 172 -5.05 -2.91 -4.09
N TYR A 173 -5.44 -2.24 -5.16
CA TYR A 173 -5.85 -2.85 -6.40
C TYR A 173 -5.02 -2.31 -7.56
N TYR A 174 -4.34 -3.20 -8.29
CA TYR A 174 -3.59 -2.90 -9.50
C TYR A 174 -4.44 -3.32 -10.71
N ALA A 175 -4.88 -2.35 -11.51
CA ALA A 175 -5.66 -2.62 -12.72
C ALA A 175 -4.75 -3.05 -13.90
N PHE A 176 -5.08 -4.16 -14.56
CA PHE A 176 -4.31 -4.65 -15.72
C PHE A 176 -4.78 -4.04 -17.04
N GLY A 177 -6.03 -3.59 -17.11
CA GLY A 177 -6.64 -3.11 -18.36
C GLY A 177 -7.11 -4.24 -19.29
N TYR A 178 -7.19 -5.47 -18.80
CA TYR A 178 -7.73 -6.64 -19.50
C TYR A 178 -8.23 -7.67 -18.48
N ASP A 179 -9.10 -8.58 -18.95
CA ASP A 179 -9.69 -9.63 -18.10
C ASP A 179 -8.70 -10.75 -17.79
N VAL A 180 -8.75 -11.25 -16.57
CA VAL A 180 -7.98 -12.41 -16.08
C VAL A 180 -8.86 -13.35 -15.26
N THR A 181 -8.45 -14.61 -15.19
CA THR A 181 -9.13 -15.60 -14.32
C THR A 181 -8.92 -15.22 -12.86
N ALA A 182 -10.01 -14.90 -12.17
CA ALA A 182 -9.98 -14.56 -10.76
C ALA A 182 -9.50 -15.75 -9.89
N THR A 183 -8.67 -15.46 -8.90
CA THR A 183 -8.13 -16.43 -7.94
C THR A 183 -8.32 -16.03 -6.49
N CYS A 184 -8.88 -14.84 -6.22
CA CYS A 184 -9.11 -14.38 -4.85
C CYS A 184 -10.15 -15.23 -4.11
N ASP A 185 -9.86 -15.57 -2.84
CA ASP A 185 -10.86 -16.07 -1.90
C ASP A 185 -11.81 -14.90 -1.52
N PRO A 186 -13.13 -15.01 -1.76
CA PRO A 186 -14.09 -13.97 -1.37
C PRO A 186 -13.98 -13.55 0.10
N LYS A 187 -13.58 -14.46 0.99
CA LYS A 187 -13.47 -14.17 2.44
C LYS A 187 -12.44 -13.09 2.76
N LEU A 188 -11.47 -12.81 1.88
CA LEU A 188 -10.50 -11.74 2.08
C LEU A 188 -11.17 -10.36 2.09
N PHE A 189 -12.26 -10.20 1.32
CA PHE A 189 -13.02 -8.95 1.24
C PHE A 189 -13.98 -8.78 2.43
N ASP A 190 -14.29 -9.87 3.14
CA ASP A 190 -15.19 -9.87 4.32
C ASP A 190 -14.43 -9.65 5.64
N LEU A 191 -13.11 -9.50 5.60
CA LEU A 191 -12.30 -9.29 6.81
C LEU A 191 -12.68 -7.96 7.49
N PRO A 192 -12.79 -7.93 8.82
CA PRO A 192 -13.07 -6.69 9.53
C PRO A 192 -11.93 -5.69 9.32
N THR A 193 -12.28 -4.45 9.02
CA THR A 193 -11.29 -3.37 8.89
C THR A 193 -10.73 -3.02 10.25
N ALA A 194 -9.44 -2.74 10.32
CA ALA A 194 -8.88 -2.18 11.53
C ALA A 194 -9.28 -0.71 11.65
N GLN A 195 -9.90 -0.36 12.78
CA GLN A 195 -10.22 1.02 13.16
C GLN A 195 -8.99 1.77 13.64
#